data_AF-A0A0D0CU61-F1
#
_entry.id   AF-A0A0D0CU61-F1
#
_cell.length_a   1.000
_cell.length_b   1.000
_cell.length_c   1.000
_cell.angle_alpha   90.00
_cell.angle_beta   90.00
_cell.angle_gamma   90.00
#
_symmetry.space_group_name_H-M   'P 1'
#
loop_
_entity.id
_entity.type
_entity.pdbx_description
1 polymer ?
#
loop_
_entity_poly.entity_id
_entity_poly.type
_entity_poly.pdbx_seq_one_letter_code
_entity_poly.pdbx_strand_id
1 'polypeptide(L)'
;LRKLTYKIIHLTMIVLPAWKGILKELRMNITLMPHDVATQWNSTFDMLEYALKHRKAVDAVTQHRDLGLRRFELGDHEWVTILKDAMLYFSCSTPNLATVIPVMDHINEYLTMLALNSSHPFGSGTGSEDFESVL
;
A
#
# COMPACT_ATOMS: atom_id res chain seq x y z
N LEU A 1 -1.78 -7.97 -9.96
CA LEU A 1 -2.75 -7.15 -9.18
C LEU A 1 -2.63 -5.65 -9.46
N ARG A 2 -1.54 -4.94 -9.11
CA ARG A 2 -1.43 -3.46 -9.31
C ARG A 2 -1.85 -2.96 -10.70
N LYS A 3 -1.35 -3.61 -11.77
CA LYS A 3 -1.69 -3.28 -13.17
C LYS A 3 -3.16 -3.55 -13.52
N LEU A 4 -3.77 -4.58 -12.92
CA LEU A 4 -5.19 -4.90 -13.10
C LEU A 4 -6.04 -3.83 -12.44
N THR A 5 -5.74 -3.46 -11.20
CA THR A 5 -6.46 -2.39 -10.49
C THR A 5 -6.40 -1.07 -11.26
N TYR A 6 -5.20 -0.68 -11.70
CA TYR A 6 -5.03 0.52 -12.52
C TYR A 6 -5.93 0.48 -13.76
N LYS A 7 -6.00 -0.67 -14.44
CA LYS A 7 -6.90 -0.83 -15.60
C LYS A 7 -8.37 -0.76 -15.21
N ILE A 8 -8.80 -1.36 -14.11
CA ILE A 8 -10.20 -1.29 -13.65
C ILE A 8 -10.62 0.15 -13.34
N ILE A 9 -9.73 0.94 -12.72
CA ILE A 9 -10.00 2.34 -12.35
C ILE A 9 -9.92 3.28 -13.57
N HIS A 10 -8.86 3.15 -14.38
CA HIS A 10 -8.54 4.11 -15.43
C HIS A 10 -9.08 3.74 -16.83
N LEU A 11 -9.52 2.50 -17.09
CA LEU A 11 -10.29 2.16 -18.30
C LEU A 11 -11.79 2.26 -18.01
N THR A 12 -12.16 3.45 -17.54
CA THR A 12 -13.38 3.74 -16.78
C THR A 12 -14.68 3.52 -17.57
N MET A 13 -14.64 3.52 -18.90
CA MET A 13 -15.86 3.44 -19.72
C MET A 13 -16.41 2.02 -19.93
N ILE A 14 -15.57 0.99 -19.95
CA ILE A 14 -15.99 -0.39 -20.30
C ILE A 14 -15.77 -1.34 -19.12
N VAL A 15 -14.60 -1.24 -18.49
CA VAL A 15 -14.21 -2.20 -17.44
C VAL A 15 -14.93 -1.94 -16.13
N LEU A 16 -15.12 -0.67 -15.75
CA LEU A 16 -15.74 -0.33 -14.48
C LEU A 16 -17.22 -0.73 -14.39
N PRO A 17 -18.07 -0.50 -15.41
CA PRO A 17 -19.43 -1.02 -15.41
C PRO A 17 -19.48 -2.55 -15.32
N ALA A 18 -18.60 -3.24 -16.05
CA ALA A 18 -18.51 -4.70 -16.01
C ALA A 18 -18.11 -5.22 -14.62
N TRP A 19 -17.12 -4.59 -13.98
CA TRP A 19 -16.72 -4.89 -12.61
C TRP A 19 -17.90 -4.77 -11.62
N LYS A 20 -18.64 -3.66 -11.67
CA LYS A 20 -19.82 -3.47 -10.81
C LYS A 20 -20.93 -4.49 -11.09
N GLY A 21 -21.11 -4.88 -12.36
CA GLY A 21 -22.05 -5.93 -12.77
C GLY A 21 -21.70 -7.29 -12.16
N ILE A 22 -20.43 -7.69 -12.27
CA ILE A 22 -19.91 -8.94 -11.70
C ILE A 22 -20.07 -8.96 -10.17
N LEU A 23 -19.74 -7.86 -9.48
CA LEU A 23 -19.95 -7.78 -8.03
C LEU A 23 -21.42 -7.95 -7.63
N LYS A 24 -22.34 -7.36 -8.39
CA LYS A 24 -23.78 -7.49 -8.18
C LYS A 24 -24.25 -8.94 -8.39
N GLU A 25 -23.77 -9.60 -9.44
CA GLU A 25 -24.10 -11.00 -9.75
C GLU A 25 -23.61 -11.95 -8.65
N LEU A 26 -22.39 -11.73 -8.16
CA LEU A 26 -21.79 -12.48 -7.05
C LEU A 26 -22.36 -12.11 -5.67
N ARG A 27 -23.34 -11.19 -5.60
CA ARG A 27 -23.95 -10.66 -4.37
C ARG A 27 -22.91 -10.08 -3.39
N MET A 28 -21.83 -9.52 -3.91
CA MET A 28 -20.80 -8.83 -3.15
C MET A 28 -21.12 -7.34 -3.03
N ASN A 29 -20.49 -6.67 -2.06
CA ASN A 29 -20.65 -5.22 -1.92
C ASN A 29 -20.04 -4.50 -3.15
N ILE A 30 -20.83 -3.64 -3.80
CA ILE A 30 -20.40 -2.91 -4.99
C ILE A 30 -19.39 -1.85 -4.56
N THR A 31 -18.11 -2.17 -4.73
CA THR A 31 -16.98 -1.35 -4.30
C THR A 31 -15.95 -1.25 -5.43
N LEU A 32 -15.12 -0.22 -5.38
CA LEU A 32 -13.94 -0.12 -6.24
C LEU A 32 -12.81 -0.93 -5.62
N MET A 33 -12.03 -1.59 -6.47
CA MET A 33 -10.81 -2.24 -6.03
C MET A 33 -9.81 -1.17 -5.54
N PRO A 34 -9.27 -1.26 -4.31
CA PRO A 34 -8.24 -0.36 -3.82
C PRO A 34 -7.01 -0.43 -4.71
N HIS A 35 -6.38 0.71 -4.97
CA HIS A 35 -5.14 0.77 -5.74
C HIS A 35 -3.94 1.03 -4.84
N ASP A 36 -2.82 0.55 -5.32
CA ASP A 36 -1.54 0.77 -4.70
C ASP A 36 -1.10 2.22 -4.87
N VAL A 37 -0.74 2.88 -3.77
CA VAL A 37 -0.33 4.28 -3.70
C VAL A 37 1.03 4.33 -3.01
N ALA A 38 2.06 4.78 -3.72
CA ALA A 38 3.45 4.75 -3.23
C ALA A 38 3.65 5.53 -1.92
N THR A 39 2.86 6.57 -1.69
CA THR A 39 2.93 7.40 -0.47
C THR A 39 2.12 6.85 0.70
N GLN A 40 1.35 5.78 0.51
CA GLN A 40 0.51 5.18 1.54
C GLN A 40 1.06 3.80 1.92
N TRP A 41 1.63 3.70 3.13
CA TRP A 41 2.38 2.53 3.62
C TRP A 41 1.62 1.20 3.51
N ASN A 42 0.30 1.20 3.70
CA ASN A 42 -0.50 -0.03 3.71
C ASN A 42 -1.25 -0.31 2.40
N SER A 43 -1.12 0.54 1.38
CA SER A 43 -1.95 0.45 0.17
C SER A 43 -1.75 -0.87 -0.61
N THR A 44 -0.52 -1.40 -0.64
CA THR A 44 -0.25 -2.72 -1.24
C THR A 44 -0.96 -3.84 -0.48
N PHE A 45 -0.94 -3.77 0.86
CA PHE A 45 -1.59 -4.75 1.74
C PHE A 45 -3.12 -4.69 1.56
N ASP A 46 -3.70 -3.49 1.62
CA ASP A 46 -5.15 -3.28 1.47
C ASP A 46 -5.65 -3.77 0.09
N MET A 47 -4.88 -3.52 -0.98
CA MET A 47 -5.19 -4.03 -2.32
C MET A 47 -5.16 -5.57 -2.36
N LEU A 48 -4.16 -6.21 -1.76
CA LEU A 48 -4.04 -7.67 -1.70
C LEU A 48 -5.16 -8.30 -0.88
N GLU A 49 -5.44 -7.75 0.30
CA GLU A 49 -6.50 -8.22 1.18
C GLU A 49 -7.86 -8.14 0.48
N TYR A 50 -8.13 -7.01 -0.19
CA TYR A 50 -9.33 -6.84 -0.99
C TYR A 50 -9.40 -7.84 -2.15
N ALA A 51 -8.30 -8.02 -2.89
CA ALA A 51 -8.24 -8.94 -4.03
C ALA A 51 -8.53 -10.38 -3.62
N LEU A 52 -8.06 -10.81 -2.44
CA LEU A 52 -8.34 -12.13 -1.89
C LEU A 52 -9.81 -12.29 -1.49
N LYS A 53 -10.38 -11.29 -0.81
CA LYS A 53 -11.82 -11.27 -0.45
C LYS A 53 -12.71 -11.32 -1.71
N HIS A 54 -12.27 -10.68 -2.79
CA HIS A 54 -12.99 -10.59 -4.07
C HIS A 54 -12.41 -11.50 -5.16
N ARG A 55 -11.71 -12.58 -4.80
CA ARG A 55 -11.01 -13.44 -5.76
C ARG A 55 -11.91 -13.93 -6.89
N LYS A 56 -13.13 -14.39 -6.57
CA LYS A 56 -14.11 -14.81 -7.57
C LYS A 56 -14.47 -13.71 -8.57
N ALA A 57 -14.56 -12.46 -8.11
CA ALA A 57 -14.84 -11.32 -8.97
C ALA A 57 -13.64 -10.95 -9.84
N VAL A 58 -12.42 -11.05 -9.28
CA VAL A 58 -11.15 -10.86 -10.02
C VAL A 58 -11.00 -11.92 -11.11
N ASP A 59 -11.29 -13.17 -10.81
CA ASP A 59 -11.23 -14.28 -11.78
C ASP A 59 -12.30 -14.07 -12.87
N ALA A 60 -13.55 -13.73 -12.49
CA ALA A 60 -14.62 -13.48 -13.46
C ALA A 60 -14.34 -12.29 -14.40
N VAL A 61 -13.82 -11.17 -13.88
CA VAL A 61 -13.54 -9.98 -14.70
C VAL A 61 -12.35 -10.19 -15.63
N THR A 62 -11.37 -11.01 -15.23
CA THR A 62 -10.21 -11.33 -16.06
C THR A 62 -10.54 -12.37 -17.13
N GLN A 63 -11.47 -13.29 -16.86
CA GLN A 63 -11.97 -14.27 -17.83
C GLN A 63 -12.90 -13.68 -18.90
N HIS A 64 -13.46 -12.50 -18.66
CA HIS A 64 -14.35 -11.83 -19.61
C HIS A 64 -13.56 -11.38 -20.86
N ARG A 65 -13.77 -12.09 -21.98
CA ARG A 65 -12.99 -11.93 -23.23
C ARG A 65 -13.07 -10.51 -23.80
N ASP A 66 -14.24 -9.88 -23.71
CA ASP A 66 -14.51 -8.56 -24.28
C ASP A 66 -13.77 -7.42 -23.56
N LEU A 67 -13.27 -7.65 -22.34
CA LEU A 67 -12.58 -6.63 -21.55
C LEU A 67 -11.07 -6.57 -21.84
N GLY A 68 -10.52 -7.54 -22.57
CA GLY A 68 -9.08 -7.61 -22.86
C GLY A 68 -8.20 -7.82 -21.61
N LEU A 69 -8.79 -8.30 -20.52
CA LEU A 69 -8.14 -8.47 -19.21
C LEU A 69 -7.57 -9.88 -18.99
N ARG A 70 -7.75 -10.80 -19.94
CA ARG A 70 -7.30 -12.20 -19.83
C ARG A 70 -5.82 -12.38 -19.51
N ARG A 71 -4.97 -11.44 -19.92
CA ARG A 71 -3.53 -11.43 -19.58
C ARG A 71 -3.24 -11.27 -18.07
N PHE A 72 -4.26 -10.91 -17.29
CA PHE A 72 -4.17 -10.73 -15.83
C PHE A 72 -4.89 -11.83 -15.07
N GLU A 73 -5.40 -12.86 -15.76
CA GLU A 73 -5.95 -14.05 -15.15
C GLU A 73 -4.87 -14.71 -14.29
N LEU A 74 -5.23 -15.12 -13.08
CA LEU A 74 -4.33 -15.73 -12.12
C LEU A 74 -4.80 -17.15 -11.83
N GLY A 75 -3.92 -18.12 -12.06
CA GLY A 75 -4.14 -19.51 -11.66
C GLY A 75 -4.05 -19.71 -10.15
N ASP A 76 -4.58 -20.83 -9.66
CA ASP A 76 -4.57 -21.13 -8.22
C ASP A 76 -3.17 -21.15 -7.61
N HIS A 77 -2.19 -21.66 -8.36
CA HIS A 77 -0.79 -21.68 -7.94
C HIS A 77 -0.18 -20.26 -7.89
N GLU A 78 -0.55 -19.37 -8.81
CA GLU A 78 -0.07 -17.99 -8.84
C GLU A 78 -0.63 -17.19 -7.66
N TRP A 79 -1.88 -17.43 -7.26
CA TRP A 79 -2.46 -16.86 -6.05
C TRP A 79 -1.66 -17.23 -4.80
N VAL A 80 -1.25 -18.49 -4.68
CA VAL A 80 -0.41 -18.96 -3.56
C VAL A 80 0.97 -18.31 -3.60
N THR A 81 1.59 -18.21 -4.78
CA THR A 81 2.90 -17.57 -4.94
C THR A 81 2.84 -16.09 -4.57
N ILE A 82 1.85 -15.34 -5.05
CA ILE A 82 1.66 -13.92 -4.72
C ILE A 82 1.48 -13.72 -3.22
N LEU A 83 0.71 -14.58 -2.55
CA LEU A 83 0.51 -14.49 -1.10
C LEU A 83 1.81 -14.77 -0.34
N LYS A 84 2.58 -15.79 -0.75
CA LYS A 84 3.90 -16.09 -0.17
C LYS A 84 4.87 -14.94 -0.35
N ASP A 85 4.96 -14.40 -1.56
CA ASP A 85 5.84 -13.28 -1.88
C ASP A 85 5.44 -12.02 -1.09
N ALA A 86 4.14 -11.75 -0.97
CA ALA A 86 3.63 -10.66 -0.15
C ALA A 86 3.98 -10.85 1.33
N MET A 87 3.75 -12.04 1.88
CA MET A 87 4.11 -12.34 3.27
C MET A 87 5.62 -12.20 3.51
N LEU A 88 6.45 -12.68 2.59
CA LEU A 88 7.91 -12.53 2.67
C LEU A 88 8.30 -11.06 2.57
N TYR A 89 7.71 -10.31 1.63
CA TYR A 89 7.91 -8.88 1.47
C TYR A 89 7.55 -8.11 2.74
N PHE A 90 6.39 -8.35 3.34
CA PHE A 90 6.00 -7.69 4.60
C PHE A 90 6.85 -8.15 5.79
N SER A 91 7.33 -9.40 5.79
CA SER A 91 8.22 -9.90 6.85
C SER A 91 9.64 -9.34 6.77
N CYS A 92 10.15 -9.07 5.56
CA CYS A 92 11.53 -8.64 5.33
C CYS A 92 11.68 -7.13 5.04
N SER A 93 10.65 -6.48 4.52
CA SER A 93 10.67 -5.04 4.17
C SER A 93 10.19 -4.14 5.30
N THR A 94 9.71 -4.73 6.40
CA THR A 94 9.64 -4.02 7.67
C THR A 94 11.07 -4.00 8.21
N PRO A 95 11.70 -2.84 8.50
CA PRO A 95 12.92 -2.86 9.29
C PRO A 95 12.55 -3.63 10.56
N ASN A 96 13.37 -4.60 10.95
CA ASN A 96 12.99 -5.46 12.07
C ASN A 96 12.65 -4.56 13.27
N LEU A 97 11.72 -4.96 14.12
CA LEU A 97 11.27 -4.14 15.23
C LEU A 97 12.45 -3.63 16.09
N ALA A 98 13.52 -4.42 16.21
CA ALA A 98 14.74 -4.03 16.92
C ALA A 98 15.57 -2.93 16.21
N THR A 99 15.37 -2.68 14.92
CA THR A 99 15.97 -1.56 14.15
C THR A 99 15.03 -0.36 14.04
N VAL A 100 13.71 -0.56 14.03
CA VAL A 100 12.73 0.54 13.99
C VAL A 100 12.58 1.19 15.35
N ILE A 101 12.51 0.43 16.44
CA ILE A 101 12.29 0.97 17.79
C ILE A 101 13.34 2.04 18.12
N PRO A 102 14.66 1.78 17.99
CA PRO A 102 15.66 2.79 18.33
C PRO A 102 15.58 4.05 17.44
N VAL A 103 15.28 3.87 16.15
CA VAL A 103 15.13 5.00 15.21
C VAL A 103 13.89 5.84 15.55
N MET A 104 12.78 5.18 15.87
CA MET A 104 11.54 5.87 16.23
C MET A 104 11.65 6.57 17.60
N ASP A 105 12.33 5.95 18.56
CA ASP A 105 12.66 6.55 19.85
C ASP A 105 13.53 7.80 19.68
N HIS A 106 14.56 7.74 18.83
CA HIS A 106 15.42 8.88 18.50
C HIS A 106 14.63 10.02 17.82
N ILE A 107 13.76 9.70 16.86
CA ILE A 107 12.88 10.70 16.22
C ILE A 107 11.95 11.34 17.26
N ASN A 108 11.35 10.54 18.15
CA ASN A 108 10.46 11.03 19.19
C ASN A 108 11.19 11.92 20.21
N GLU A 109 12.40 11.54 20.62
CA GLU A 109 13.24 12.34 21.51
C GLU A 109 13.62 13.67 20.86
N TYR A 110 14.05 13.67 19.59
CA TYR A 110 14.38 14.87 18.84
C TYR A 110 13.18 15.82 18.69
N LEU A 111 12.00 15.30 18.33
CA LEU A 111 10.78 16.10 18.21
C LEU A 111 10.34 16.67 19.58
N THR A 112 10.48 15.90 20.65
CA THR A 112 10.18 16.33 22.02
C THR A 112 11.12 17.44 22.47
N MET A 113 12.42 17.30 22.19
CA MET A 113 13.42 18.32 22.46
C MET A 113 13.12 19.63 21.71
N LEU A 114 12.79 19.55 20.41
CA LEU A 114 12.40 20.74 19.62
C LEU A 114 11.16 21.43 20.19
N ALA A 115 10.16 20.66 20.60
CA ALA A 115 8.94 21.21 21.22
C ALA A 115 9.25 21.93 22.55
N LEU A 116 10.12 21.36 23.39
CA LEU A 116 10.54 21.98 24.66
C LEU A 116 11.41 23.23 24.43
N ASN A 117 12.31 23.19 23.45
CA ASN A 117 13.15 24.34 23.09
C ASN A 117 12.35 25.48 22.48
N SER A 118 11.26 25.19 21.77
CA SER A 118 10.33 26.21 21.26
C SER A 118 9.46 26.85 22.36
N SER A 119 9.38 26.21 23.53
CA SER A 119 8.65 26.70 24.71
C SER A 119 9.50 27.62 25.60
N HIS A 120 10.80 27.74 25.31
CA HIS A 120 11.71 28.66 25.98
C HIS A 120 11.97 29.85 25.05
N PRO A 121 11.39 31.04 25.30
CA PRO A 121 11.72 32.21 24.49
C PRO A 121 13.20 32.54 24.69
N PHE A 122 13.87 32.67 23.55
CA PHE A 122 15.25 33.04 23.36
C PHE A 122 15.65 34.24 24.22
N GLY A 123 16.55 34.02 25.17
CA GLY A 123 17.31 35.03 25.89
C GLY A 123 18.80 34.79 25.69
N SER A 124 19.32 35.25 24.55
CA SER A 124 20.72 35.60 24.22
C SER A 124 21.88 34.69 24.67
N GLY A 125 22.67 34.21 23.70
CA GLY A 125 24.03 33.73 23.97
C GLY A 125 24.69 32.97 22.81
N THR A 126 25.50 33.69 22.04
CA THR A 126 26.42 33.33 20.94
C THR A 126 27.27 32.04 21.06
N GLY A 127 27.55 31.38 19.92
CA GLY A 127 28.67 30.45 19.68
C GLY A 127 28.27 29.28 18.75
N SER A 128 28.38 29.41 17.43
CA SER A 128 29.47 28.89 16.54
C SER A 128 29.81 27.40 16.72
N GLU A 129 29.79 26.68 15.57
CA GLU A 129 30.40 25.35 15.30
C GLU A 129 29.66 24.15 15.96
N ASP A 130 29.21 23.08 15.29
CA ASP A 130 29.62 22.40 14.06
C ASP A 130 28.42 21.67 13.41
N PHE A 131 28.16 21.92 12.13
CA PHE A 131 27.36 21.03 11.29
C PHE A 131 28.32 20.36 10.30
N GLU A 132 28.84 19.18 10.65
CA GLU A 132 29.24 18.13 9.71
C GLU A 132 29.69 16.90 10.51
N SER A 133 28.83 15.88 10.61
CA SER A 133 29.25 14.47 10.56
C SER A 133 28.03 13.56 10.60
N VAL A 134 28.10 12.51 9.77
CA VAL A 134 27.23 11.33 9.70
C VAL A 134 26.04 11.47 8.74
N LEU A 135 26.39 11.41 7.45
CA LEU A 135 25.62 10.71 6.42
C LEU A 135 26.42 9.48 5.96
#